data_AF-A0A9D8L5H8-F1
#
_entry.id   AF-A0A9D8L5H8-F1
#
_cell.length_a   1.000
_cell.length_b   1.000
_cell.length_c   1.000
_cell.angle_alpha   90.00
_cell.angle_beta   90.00
_cell.angle_gamma   90.00
#
_symmetry.space_group_name_H-M   'P 1'
#
loop_
_entity.id
_entity.type
_entity.pdbx_description
1 polymer ?
#
loop_
_entity_poly.entity_id
_entity_poly.type
_entity_poly.pdbx_seq_one_letter_code
_entity_poly.pdbx_strand_id
1 'polypeptide(L)'
;RPHQHLEKRYFEPGDLGFPVWRNLDGILGMCICNDRRWPETYRVMGLQGVEMIVLGYNTPATNSHAADEPPARRLFHHRLVIQAGAYQNSTWVVAVAKAGTEDGHPLFGGTAIVHPNGEIVAEAQTLEDELVVHACDLDATRFGKATIFDFAAHRRIEHYGLITSRTGAIPPEQAAHGTKE
;
A
#
# COMPACT_ATOMS: atom_id res chain seq x y z
N ARG A 1 -10.33 24.12 11.03
CA ARG A 1 -10.64 22.67 11.11
C ARG A 1 -9.75 22.10 12.22
N PRO A 2 -10.23 21.15 13.04
CA PRO A 2 -9.44 20.51 14.10
C PRO A 2 -8.26 19.67 13.56
N HIS A 3 -8.17 19.46 12.24
CA HIS A 3 -7.03 18.83 11.56
C HIS A 3 -6.65 19.64 10.32
N GLN A 4 -5.34 19.80 10.07
CA GLN A 4 -4.80 20.41 8.86
C GLN A 4 -4.04 19.34 8.05
N HIS A 5 -4.66 18.82 7.00
CA HIS A 5 -3.99 17.99 5.98
C HIS A 5 -3.69 18.88 4.77
N LEU A 6 -2.52 19.50 4.81
CA LEU A 6 -2.09 20.50 3.83
C LEU A 6 -0.95 19.99 2.93
N GLU A 7 -0.80 18.67 2.77
CA GLU A 7 0.22 18.09 1.90
C GLU A 7 0.15 18.67 0.49
N LYS A 8 -1.05 18.77 -0.10
CA LYS A 8 -1.26 19.39 -1.43
C LYS A 8 -0.96 20.89 -1.50
N ARG A 9 -0.79 21.56 -0.36
CA ARG A 9 -0.37 22.98 -0.29
C ARG A 9 1.15 23.12 -0.24
N TYR A 10 1.83 22.18 0.42
CA TYR A 10 3.27 22.26 0.69
C TYR A 10 4.13 21.43 -0.26
N PHE A 11 3.54 20.41 -0.90
CA PHE A 11 4.23 19.52 -1.81
C PHE A 11 3.52 19.48 -3.17
N GLU A 12 4.32 19.29 -4.20
CA GLU A 12 3.87 18.92 -5.53
C GLU A 12 3.91 17.38 -5.67
N PRO A 13 3.09 16.79 -6.56
CA PRO A 13 3.26 15.39 -6.93
C PRO A 13 4.68 15.13 -7.44
N GLY A 14 5.31 14.05 -6.98
CA GLY A 14 6.65 13.65 -7.44
C GLY A 14 6.66 13.27 -8.93
N ASP A 15 7.84 13.38 -9.55
CA ASP A 15 8.05 13.24 -11.00
C ASP A 15 8.84 11.97 -11.41
N LEU A 16 9.25 11.14 -10.44
CA LEU A 16 10.05 9.94 -10.66
C LEU A 16 9.22 8.66 -10.89
N GLY A 17 7.93 8.68 -10.56
CA GLY A 17 7.08 7.48 -10.54
C GLY A 17 7.43 6.52 -9.39
N PHE A 18 7.27 5.21 -9.62
CA PHE A 18 7.63 4.14 -8.66
C PHE A 18 8.75 3.25 -9.20
N PRO A 19 9.98 3.77 -9.34
CA PRO A 19 11.12 2.98 -9.78
C PRO A 19 11.55 1.93 -8.74
N VAL A 20 12.23 0.88 -9.21
CA VAL A 20 12.91 -0.11 -8.36
C VAL A 20 14.40 -0.16 -8.71
N TRP A 21 15.22 -0.52 -7.72
CA TRP A 21 16.68 -0.52 -7.86
C TRP A 21 17.29 -1.82 -7.37
N ARG A 22 18.41 -2.21 -7.97
CA ARG A 22 19.27 -3.25 -7.40
C ARG A 22 20.08 -2.65 -6.25
N ASN A 23 19.91 -3.19 -5.05
CA ASN A 23 20.64 -2.77 -3.86
C ASN A 23 20.64 -3.90 -2.84
N LEU A 24 21.65 -3.99 -1.98
CA LEU A 24 21.74 -5.01 -0.92
C LEU A 24 21.48 -6.45 -1.45
N ASP A 25 22.02 -6.76 -2.63
CA ASP A 25 21.81 -8.04 -3.34
C ASP A 25 20.35 -8.40 -3.66
N GLY A 26 19.43 -7.42 -3.62
CA GLY A 26 18.03 -7.57 -3.96
C GLY A 26 17.49 -6.50 -4.91
N ILE A 27 16.19 -6.54 -5.18
CA ILE A 27 15.44 -5.54 -5.97
C ILE A 27 14.48 -4.79 -5.04
N LEU A 28 14.77 -3.51 -4.77
CA LEU A 28 14.09 -2.70 -3.76
C LEU A 28 13.26 -1.58 -4.42
N GLY A 29 12.07 -1.35 -3.88
CA GLY A 29 11.19 -0.24 -4.24
C GLY A 29 10.80 0.59 -3.03
N MET A 30 10.30 1.81 -3.28
CA MET A 30 9.87 2.73 -2.23
C MET A 30 8.48 3.30 -2.53
N CYS A 31 7.68 3.51 -1.49
CA CYS A 31 6.46 4.31 -1.57
C CYS A 31 6.24 5.09 -0.27
N ILE A 32 5.41 6.12 -0.31
CA ILE A 32 5.27 7.06 0.80
C ILE A 32 3.83 7.10 1.27
N CYS A 33 3.66 6.87 2.58
CA CYS A 33 2.41 7.03 3.30
C CYS A 33 1.16 6.49 2.57
N ASN A 34 0.32 7.36 2.02
CA ASN A 34 -0.96 7.00 1.43
C ASN A 34 -0.84 6.21 0.12
N ASP A 35 0.33 6.19 -0.52
CA ASP A 35 0.59 5.37 -1.71
C ASP A 35 0.25 3.90 -1.44
N ARG A 36 0.49 3.44 -0.21
CA ARG A 36 0.22 2.06 0.25
C ARG A 36 -1.24 1.63 0.10
N ARG A 37 -2.17 2.56 -0.07
CA ARG A 37 -3.61 2.27 -0.19
C ARG A 37 -4.03 1.98 -1.63
N TRP A 38 -3.17 2.28 -2.58
CA TRP A 38 -3.44 2.12 -4.01
C TRP A 38 -2.75 0.85 -4.51
N PRO A 39 -3.48 -0.14 -5.04
CA PRO A 39 -2.88 -1.36 -5.55
C PRO A 39 -1.89 -1.10 -6.70
N GLU A 40 -2.08 -0.01 -7.44
CA GLU A 40 -1.20 0.45 -8.52
C GLU A 40 0.23 0.68 -8.04
N THR A 41 0.41 1.24 -6.84
CA THR A 41 1.73 1.45 -6.22
C THR A 41 2.56 0.16 -6.20
N TYR A 42 1.99 -0.90 -5.63
CA TYR A 42 2.66 -2.20 -5.53
C TYR A 42 2.78 -2.85 -6.90
N ARG A 43 1.74 -2.75 -7.73
CA ARG A 43 1.71 -3.38 -9.06
C ARG A 43 2.79 -2.82 -9.98
N VAL A 44 3.00 -1.51 -9.99
CA VAL A 44 4.03 -0.87 -10.82
C VAL A 44 5.42 -1.35 -10.42
N MET A 45 5.72 -1.45 -9.12
CA MET A 45 7.00 -2.01 -8.64
C MET A 45 7.09 -3.53 -8.88
N GLY A 46 6.00 -4.27 -8.70
CA GLY A 46 5.88 -5.70 -8.97
C GLY A 46 6.20 -6.07 -10.41
N LEU A 47 5.76 -5.25 -11.38
CA LEU A 47 6.08 -5.43 -12.79
C LEU A 47 7.55 -5.16 -13.15
N GLN A 48 8.29 -4.53 -12.24
CA GLN A 48 9.75 -4.38 -12.34
C GLN A 48 10.51 -5.44 -11.54
N GLY A 49 9.81 -6.43 -10.96
CA GLY A 49 10.40 -7.57 -10.28
C GLY A 49 10.73 -7.35 -8.80
N VAL A 50 10.21 -6.29 -8.17
CA VAL A 50 10.51 -5.93 -6.77
C VAL A 50 10.44 -7.10 -5.79
N GLU A 51 11.39 -7.18 -4.89
CA GLU A 51 11.50 -8.21 -3.85
C GLU A 51 11.22 -7.65 -2.46
N MET A 52 11.48 -6.36 -2.25
CA MET A 52 11.14 -5.63 -1.03
C MET A 52 10.68 -4.21 -1.33
N ILE A 53 9.55 -3.81 -0.74
CA ILE A 53 9.07 -2.43 -0.75
C ILE A 53 9.21 -1.85 0.66
N VAL A 54 9.92 -0.73 0.77
CA VAL A 54 10.01 0.03 2.03
C VAL A 54 9.08 1.24 2.00
N LEU A 55 8.36 1.44 3.10
CA LEU A 55 7.26 2.39 3.20
C LEU A 55 7.34 3.14 4.53
N GLY A 56 7.65 4.43 4.48
CA GLY A 56 7.51 5.32 5.63
C GLY A 56 6.13 5.99 5.64
N TYR A 57 5.47 6.11 6.79
CA TYR A 57 4.17 6.77 6.87
C TYR A 57 3.91 7.56 8.15
N ASN A 58 3.10 8.60 7.97
CA ASN A 58 2.49 9.41 9.02
C ASN A 58 1.00 9.36 8.80
N THR A 59 0.23 8.73 9.67
CA THR A 59 -1.22 8.70 9.47
C THR A 59 -1.94 9.13 10.74
N PRO A 60 -2.76 10.19 10.68
CA PRO A 60 -3.58 10.63 11.81
C PRO A 60 -4.40 9.48 12.38
N ALA A 61 -4.49 9.42 13.69
CA ALA A 61 -5.26 8.38 14.39
C ALA A 61 -6.77 8.52 14.17
N THR A 62 -7.26 9.73 13.86
CA THR A 62 -8.66 10.01 13.56
C THR A 62 -8.91 10.17 12.06
N ASN A 63 -10.13 9.83 11.64
CA ASN A 63 -10.57 10.05 10.27
C ASN A 63 -11.38 11.34 10.16
N SER A 64 -10.89 12.31 9.40
CA SER A 64 -11.59 13.59 9.18
C SER A 64 -12.93 13.45 8.46
N HIS A 65 -13.17 12.33 7.79
CA HIS A 65 -14.41 12.04 7.06
C HIS A 65 -15.33 11.03 7.77
N ALA A 66 -14.87 10.42 8.86
CA ALA A 66 -15.64 9.43 9.63
C ALA A 66 -15.18 9.48 11.10
N ALA A 67 -15.63 10.51 11.83
CA ALA A 67 -15.13 10.79 13.18
C ALA A 67 -15.41 9.68 14.20
N ASP A 68 -16.36 8.79 13.90
CA ASP A 68 -16.76 7.63 14.68
C ASP A 68 -16.00 6.33 14.31
N GLU A 69 -15.06 6.39 13.36
CA GLU A 69 -14.22 5.25 13.00
C GLU A 69 -13.40 4.77 14.22
N PRO A 70 -13.55 3.51 14.68
CA PRO A 70 -12.78 3.03 15.82
C PRO A 70 -11.31 2.81 15.43
N PRO A 71 -10.34 3.06 16.33
CA PRO A 71 -8.91 2.89 16.04
C PRO A 71 -8.54 1.52 15.46
N ALA A 72 -9.16 0.44 15.95
CA ALA A 72 -8.94 -0.91 15.46
C ALA A 72 -9.29 -1.09 13.98
N ARG A 73 -10.32 -0.40 13.48
CA ARG A 73 -10.70 -0.44 12.05
C ARG A 73 -9.65 0.26 11.20
N ARG A 74 -9.05 1.33 11.70
CA ARG A 74 -8.00 2.07 11.00
C ARG A 74 -6.70 1.28 10.90
N LEU A 75 -6.31 0.59 11.98
CA LEU A 75 -5.22 -0.40 11.97
C LEU A 75 -5.52 -1.56 11.03
N PHE A 76 -6.75 -2.08 11.04
CA PHE A 76 -7.17 -3.11 10.08
C PHE A 76 -6.98 -2.67 8.63
N HIS A 77 -7.45 -1.48 8.24
CA HIS A 77 -7.27 -0.98 6.87
C HIS A 77 -5.80 -0.82 6.50
N HIS A 78 -4.95 -0.39 7.44
CA HIS A 78 -3.51 -0.31 7.22
C HIS A 78 -2.90 -1.69 6.96
N ARG A 79 -3.15 -2.66 7.84
CA ARG A 79 -2.65 -4.05 7.71
C ARG A 79 -3.15 -4.69 6.42
N LEU A 80 -4.45 -4.56 6.13
CA LEU A 80 -5.09 -5.10 4.94
C LEU A 80 -4.33 -4.72 3.65
N VAL A 81 -4.03 -3.42 3.47
CA VAL A 81 -3.44 -2.97 2.20
C VAL A 81 -1.97 -3.35 2.06
N ILE A 82 -1.18 -3.37 3.14
CA ILE A 82 0.22 -3.81 3.08
C ILE A 82 0.33 -5.34 2.92
N GLN A 83 -0.57 -6.10 3.56
CA GLN A 83 -0.67 -7.55 3.40
C GLN A 83 -1.11 -7.93 1.98
N ALA A 84 -2.13 -7.26 1.46
CA ALA A 84 -2.59 -7.48 0.09
C ALA A 84 -1.51 -7.10 -0.94
N GLY A 85 -0.87 -5.95 -0.76
CA GLY A 85 0.21 -5.49 -1.63
C GLY A 85 1.39 -6.46 -1.69
N ALA A 86 1.82 -6.96 -0.52
CA ALA A 86 2.86 -7.99 -0.39
C ALA A 86 2.47 -9.29 -1.10
N TYR A 87 1.29 -9.84 -0.78
CA TYR A 87 0.82 -11.11 -1.33
C TYR A 87 0.62 -11.06 -2.84
N GLN A 88 -0.16 -10.10 -3.35
CA GLN A 88 -0.55 -10.02 -4.75
C GLN A 88 0.61 -9.72 -5.72
N ASN A 89 1.76 -9.31 -5.18
CA ASN A 89 2.98 -9.06 -5.94
C ASN A 89 4.14 -9.98 -5.54
N SER A 90 3.92 -10.90 -4.60
CA SER A 90 4.93 -11.77 -4.02
C SER A 90 6.21 -11.00 -3.68
N THR A 91 6.09 -10.02 -2.80
CA THR A 91 7.18 -9.13 -2.34
C THR A 91 7.10 -8.94 -0.84
N TRP A 92 8.25 -8.72 -0.20
CA TRP A 92 8.29 -8.20 1.16
C TRP A 92 7.75 -6.77 1.19
N VAL A 93 7.10 -6.38 2.29
CA VAL A 93 6.74 -5.00 2.58
C VAL A 93 7.19 -4.65 3.99
N VAL A 94 7.95 -3.57 4.14
CA VAL A 94 8.37 -3.01 5.44
C VAL A 94 7.70 -1.66 5.59
N ALA A 95 6.67 -1.58 6.42
CA ALA A 95 5.91 -0.37 6.68
C ALA A 95 6.29 0.20 8.05
N VAL A 96 6.85 1.40 8.09
CA VAL A 96 7.36 2.05 9.31
C VAL A 96 6.56 3.32 9.59
N ALA A 97 5.94 3.35 10.77
CA ALA A 97 5.16 4.48 11.27
C ALA A 97 6.06 5.50 11.98
N LYS A 98 5.72 6.78 11.85
CA LYS A 98 5.91 7.74 12.95
C LYS A 98 4.60 7.83 13.72
N ALA A 99 4.64 7.48 15.01
CA ALA A 99 3.48 7.27 15.87
C ALA A 99 3.46 8.25 17.05
N GLY A 100 2.46 8.10 17.93
CA GLY A 100 2.35 8.88 19.16
C GLY A 100 1.55 10.17 18.98
N THR A 101 1.75 11.14 19.87
CA THR A 101 1.05 12.44 19.80
C THR A 101 2.07 13.55 19.56
N GLU A 102 1.98 14.20 18.40
CA GLU A 102 2.82 15.36 18.06
C GLU A 102 2.01 16.64 18.26
N ASP A 103 2.38 17.46 19.23
CA ASP A 103 1.73 18.76 19.52
C ASP A 103 0.18 18.66 19.60
N GLY A 104 -0.32 17.64 20.28
CA GLY A 104 -1.77 17.39 20.43
C GLY A 104 -2.44 16.68 19.25
N HIS A 105 -1.67 16.25 18.24
CA HIS A 105 -2.16 15.55 17.06
C HIS A 105 -1.74 14.07 17.07
N PRO A 106 -2.66 13.14 17.41
CA PRO A 106 -2.32 11.73 17.48
C PRO A 106 -2.14 11.09 16.10
N LEU A 107 -1.09 10.29 15.96
CA LEU A 107 -0.74 9.45 14.81
C LEU A 107 -0.85 7.97 15.23
N PHE A 108 -1.40 7.12 14.36
CA PHE A 108 -1.46 5.68 14.66
C PHE A 108 -0.15 5.00 14.25
N GLY A 109 0.29 4.02 15.05
CA GLY A 109 1.48 3.21 14.81
C GLY A 109 1.21 2.03 13.88
N GLY A 110 1.57 0.81 14.30
CA GLY A 110 1.38 -0.41 13.50
C GLY A 110 2.50 -0.66 12.49
N THR A 111 3.72 -0.22 12.79
CA THR A 111 4.92 -0.61 12.03
C THR A 111 4.94 -2.13 11.86
N ALA A 112 5.07 -2.63 10.64
CA ALA A 112 4.98 -4.05 10.34
C ALA A 112 5.93 -4.48 9.23
N ILE A 113 6.46 -5.70 9.35
CA ILE A 113 7.17 -6.42 8.30
C ILE A 113 6.25 -7.52 7.81
N VAL A 114 6.01 -7.55 6.50
CA VAL A 114 5.07 -8.44 5.83
C VAL A 114 5.81 -9.36 4.87
N HIS A 115 5.61 -10.66 5.04
CA HIS A 115 6.17 -11.70 4.20
C HIS A 115 5.48 -11.73 2.80
N PRO A 116 6.15 -12.21 1.73
CA PRO A 116 5.56 -12.32 0.38
C PRO A 116 4.28 -13.14 0.26
N ASN A 117 3.89 -13.90 1.28
CA ASN A 117 2.59 -14.61 1.35
C ASN A 117 1.47 -13.75 1.99
N GLY A 118 1.77 -12.53 2.44
CA GLY A 118 0.84 -11.61 3.09
C GLY A 118 0.78 -11.73 4.62
N GLU A 119 1.56 -12.59 5.26
CA GLU A 119 1.60 -12.70 6.72
C GLU A 119 2.43 -11.57 7.33
N ILE A 120 1.94 -10.98 8.43
CA ILE A 120 2.72 -10.06 9.26
C ILE A 120 3.63 -10.91 10.13
N VAL A 121 4.94 -10.79 9.96
CA VAL A 121 5.95 -11.60 10.67
C VAL A 121 6.62 -10.87 11.83
N ALA A 122 6.48 -9.54 11.86
CA ALA A 122 6.89 -8.71 12.98
C ALA A 122 6.07 -7.42 12.99
N GLU A 123 5.64 -6.97 14.16
CA GLU A 123 4.81 -5.77 14.32
C GLU A 123 5.15 -5.04 15.63
N ALA A 124 5.23 -3.70 15.55
CA ALA A 124 5.44 -2.84 16.71
C ALA A 124 4.26 -2.90 17.68
N GLN A 125 4.54 -2.87 18.98
CA GLN A 125 3.55 -2.96 20.05
C GLN A 125 3.29 -1.62 20.74
N THR A 126 4.09 -0.60 20.46
CA THR A 126 4.05 0.71 21.11
C THR A 126 3.77 1.84 20.11
N LEU A 127 3.60 3.04 20.65
CA LEU A 127 3.52 4.30 19.89
C LEU A 127 4.74 5.20 20.14
N GLU A 128 5.80 4.65 20.75
CA GLU A 128 7.06 5.32 21.06
C GLU A 128 8.17 4.80 20.13
N ASP A 129 9.42 5.17 20.41
CA ASP A 129 10.58 4.64 19.70
C ASP A 129 10.68 3.12 19.95
N GLU A 130 10.49 2.34 18.89
CA GLU A 130 10.53 0.89 18.94
C GLU A 130 11.26 0.33 17.71
N LEU A 131 12.16 -0.62 17.93
CA LEU A 131 12.87 -1.32 16.87
C LEU A 131 12.22 -2.69 16.62
N VAL A 132 11.69 -2.86 15.41
CA VAL A 132 11.16 -4.13 14.92
C VAL A 132 12.16 -4.75 13.96
N VAL A 133 12.54 -6.02 14.17
CA VAL A 133 13.55 -6.72 13.37
C VAL A 133 13.02 -8.07 12.90
N HIS A 134 13.29 -8.41 11.64
CA HIS A 134 13.04 -9.73 11.09
C HIS A 134 14.04 -10.06 9.98
N ALA A 135 14.51 -11.30 9.91
CA ALA A 135 15.37 -11.76 8.82
C ALA A 135 14.52 -12.05 7.58
N CYS A 136 14.69 -11.26 6.52
CA CYS A 136 13.89 -11.37 5.30
C CYS A 136 14.67 -12.12 4.21
N ASP A 137 14.30 -13.37 3.94
CA ASP A 137 14.82 -14.10 2.79
C ASP A 137 14.16 -13.60 1.49
N LEU A 138 14.93 -12.94 0.63
CA LEU A 138 14.42 -12.40 -0.64
C LEU A 138 14.06 -13.51 -1.65
N ASP A 139 14.65 -14.70 -1.54
CA ASP A 139 14.33 -15.83 -2.41
C ASP A 139 12.91 -16.36 -2.15
N ALA A 140 12.31 -16.07 -1.00
CA ALA A 140 10.90 -16.38 -0.69
C ALA A 140 9.90 -15.77 -1.70
N THR A 141 10.32 -14.72 -2.42
CA THR A 141 9.51 -14.09 -3.48
C THR A 141 9.39 -14.94 -4.75
N ARG A 142 10.33 -15.86 -4.98
CA ARG A 142 10.42 -16.62 -6.23
C ARG A 142 9.24 -17.56 -6.43
N PHE A 143 8.81 -18.25 -5.37
CA PHE A 143 7.74 -19.23 -5.47
C PHE A 143 6.46 -18.58 -6.02
N GLY A 144 6.01 -17.47 -5.42
CA GLY A 144 4.82 -16.77 -5.90
C GLY A 144 4.99 -16.24 -7.31
N LYS A 145 6.12 -15.59 -7.62
CA LYS A 145 6.44 -15.04 -8.95
C LYS A 145 6.55 -16.09 -10.06
N ALA A 146 6.93 -17.33 -9.74
CA ALA A 146 7.07 -18.41 -10.72
C ALA A 146 5.84 -19.33 -10.81
N THR A 147 4.83 -19.14 -9.96
CA THR A 147 3.65 -20.02 -9.89
C THR A 147 2.35 -19.21 -9.97
N ILE A 148 1.73 -18.90 -8.82
CA ILE A 148 0.41 -18.27 -8.71
C ILE A 148 0.40 -16.86 -9.34
N PHE A 149 1.52 -16.16 -9.23
CA PHE A 149 1.70 -14.78 -9.68
C PHE A 149 2.75 -14.66 -10.79
N ASP A 150 2.90 -15.69 -11.62
CA ASP A 150 3.60 -15.54 -12.89
C ASP A 150 2.84 -14.56 -13.79
N PHE A 151 3.30 -13.30 -13.79
CA PHE A 151 2.65 -12.23 -14.52
C PHE A 151 2.68 -12.43 -16.03
N ALA A 152 3.73 -13.05 -16.56
CA ALA A 152 3.86 -13.30 -18.00
C ALA A 152 2.90 -14.41 -18.44
N ALA A 153 2.69 -15.43 -17.61
CA ALA A 153 1.76 -16.52 -17.90
C ALA A 153 0.28 -16.12 -17.73
N HIS A 154 -0.05 -15.34 -16.70
CA HIS A 154 -1.45 -15.23 -16.23
C HIS A 154 -2.15 -13.90 -16.52
N ARG A 155 -1.42 -12.78 -16.67
CA ARG A 155 -2.06 -11.47 -16.83
C ARG A 155 -2.60 -11.27 -18.24
N ARG A 156 -3.78 -10.66 -18.34
CA ARG A 156 -4.45 -10.28 -19.60
C ARG A 156 -4.49 -8.76 -19.74
N ILE A 157 -3.37 -8.17 -20.13
CA ILE A 157 -3.17 -6.72 -20.13
C ILE A 157 -4.14 -5.97 -21.05
N GLU A 158 -4.67 -6.64 -22.08
CA GLU A 158 -5.69 -6.12 -22.99
C GLU A 158 -7.01 -5.75 -22.28
N HIS A 159 -7.24 -6.25 -21.07
CA HIS A 159 -8.43 -5.95 -20.28
C HIS A 159 -8.20 -4.87 -19.21
N TYR A 160 -6.97 -4.37 -19.03
CA TYR A 160 -6.63 -3.45 -17.94
C TYR A 160 -6.59 -1.98 -18.34
N GLY A 161 -6.92 -1.66 -19.60
CA GLY A 161 -6.78 -0.31 -20.15
C GLY A 161 -7.52 0.79 -19.37
N LEU A 162 -8.60 0.47 -18.65
CA LEU A 162 -9.31 1.44 -17.82
C LEU A 162 -8.45 2.00 -16.67
N ILE A 163 -7.51 1.20 -16.15
CA ILE A 163 -6.61 1.61 -15.06
C ILE A 163 -5.73 2.80 -15.50
N THR A 164 -5.33 2.84 -16.77
CA THR A 164 -4.42 3.87 -17.29
C THR A 164 -5.09 4.92 -18.17
N SER A 165 -6.36 4.75 -18.51
CA SER A 165 -7.11 5.66 -19.39
C SER A 165 -8.18 6.48 -18.67
N ARG A 166 -8.49 6.20 -17.40
CA ARG A 166 -9.45 6.95 -16.60
C ARG A 166 -8.95 7.20 -15.18
N THR A 167 -9.30 8.35 -14.62
CA THR A 167 -9.03 8.68 -13.21
C THR A 167 -10.23 8.40 -12.30
N GLY A 168 -11.45 8.69 -12.77
CA GLY A 168 -12.69 8.55 -12.00
C GLY A 168 -13.59 7.42 -12.51
N ALA A 169 -14.46 6.93 -11.63
CA ALA A 169 -15.48 5.95 -12.00
C ALA A 169 -16.62 6.63 -12.79
N ILE A 170 -17.00 6.01 -13.91
CA ILE A 170 -18.17 6.40 -14.71
C ILE A 170 -19.08 5.18 -14.74
N PRO A 171 -20.26 5.22 -14.08
CA PRO A 171 -21.21 4.13 -14.14
C PRO A 171 -21.65 3.84 -15.58
N PRO A 172 -21.99 2.59 -15.92
CA PRO A 172 -22.68 2.29 -17.17
C PRO A 172 -23.98 3.09 -17.29
N GLU A 173 -24.40 3.41 -18.51
CA GLU A 173 -25.71 4.00 -18.75
C GLU A 173 -26.82 3.07 -18.19
N GLN A 174 -27.86 3.66 -17.60
CA GLN A 174 -29.02 2.87 -17.18
C GLN A 174 -29.69 2.29 -18.42
N ALA A 175 -29.90 0.97 -18.44
CA ALA A 175 -30.64 0.33 -19.51
C ALA A 175 -32.03 0.97 -19.59
N ALA A 176 -32.39 1.48 -20.78
CA ALA A 176 -33.73 1.99 -21.05
C ALA A 176 -34.72 0.87 -20.73
N HIS A 177 -35.41 0.98 -19.58
CA HIS A 177 -36.55 0.11 -19.31
C HIS A 177 -37.62 0.51 -20.31
N GLY A 178 -37.75 -0.28 -21.38
CA GLY A 178 -38.84 -0.13 -22.33
C GLY A 178 -40.15 -0.10 -21.57
N THR A 179 -40.87 1.01 -21.68
CA THR A 179 -42.28 1.10 -21.30
C THR A 179 -42.99 -0.05 -21.99
N LYS A 180 -43.45 -1.04 -21.20
CA LYS A 180 -44.42 -2.02 -21.68
C LYS A 180 -45.71 -1.24 -21.95
N GLU A 181 -46.06 -1.09 -23.22
CA GLU A 181 -47.43 -0.79 -23.66
C GLU A 181 -48.38 -1.92 -23.24
#